data_AF-A0A2T0VTC9-F1
#
_entry.id   AF-A0A2T0VTC9-F1
#
_cell.length_a   1.000
_cell.length_b   1.000
_cell.length_c   1.000
_cell.angle_alpha   90.00
_cell.angle_beta   90.00
_cell.angle_gamma   90.00
#
_symmetry.space_group_name_H-M   'P 1'
#
loop_
_entity.id
_entity.type
_entity.pdbx_description
1 polymer ?
#
loop_
_entity_poly.entity_id
_entity_poly.type
_entity_poly.pdbx_seq_one_letter_code
_entity_poly.pdbx_strand_id
1 'polypeptide(L)'
;MGRALRRTGVRVTSGMTGPYGRLNHFGHPDRDVRRHYVDWFKTFADITADLGGTSVGTQFAIFTYKDFDDPKWCEYLMQIAIECWAEVADHAKAAGLS
;
A
#
# COMPACT_ATOMS: atom_id res chain seq x y z
N MET A 1 -20.42 4.29 0.82
CA MET A 1 -20.84 4.00 -0.58
C MET A 1 -21.01 5.26 -1.43
N GLY A 2 -20.30 5.36 -2.56
CA GLY A 2 -20.34 6.51 -3.46
C GLY A 2 -21.67 6.69 -4.20
N ARG A 3 -22.21 7.93 -4.22
CA ARG A 3 -23.50 8.27 -4.89
C ARG A 3 -23.54 7.85 -6.36
N ALA A 4 -22.44 8.06 -7.08
CA ALA A 4 -22.34 7.69 -8.50
C ALA A 4 -22.39 6.17 -8.70
N LEU A 5 -21.64 5.40 -7.89
CA LEU A 5 -21.62 3.94 -7.94
C LEU A 5 -23.02 3.35 -7.74
N ARG A 6 -23.78 3.86 -6.75
CA ARG A 6 -25.18 3.44 -6.53
C ARG A 6 -26.08 3.76 -7.73
N ARG A 7 -25.91 4.93 -8.35
CA ARG A 7 -26.74 5.35 -9.48
C ARG A 7 -26.46 4.55 -10.74
N THR A 8 -25.21 4.15 -10.98
CA THR A 8 -24.80 3.49 -12.23
C THR A 8 -24.70 1.97 -12.13
N GLY A 9 -24.63 1.42 -10.92
CA GLY A 9 -24.38 -0.01 -10.69
C GLY A 9 -22.92 -0.42 -10.84
N VAL A 10 -22.01 0.51 -11.18
CA VAL A 10 -20.56 0.27 -11.23
C VAL A 10 -20.03 0.01 -9.82
N ARG A 11 -19.01 -0.85 -9.73
CA ARG A 11 -18.37 -1.23 -8.47
C ARG A 11 -16.89 -0.93 -8.51
N VAL A 12 -16.36 -0.43 -7.39
CA VAL A 12 -14.93 -0.46 -7.10
C VAL A 12 -14.67 -1.78 -6.39
N THR A 13 -13.81 -2.62 -6.96
CA THR A 13 -13.47 -3.94 -6.39
C THR A 13 -12.13 -3.93 -5.67
N SER A 14 -11.23 -3.02 -6.06
CA SER A 14 -9.92 -2.87 -5.44
C SER A 14 -9.33 -1.48 -5.66
N GLY A 15 -8.31 -1.13 -4.88
CA GLY A 15 -7.47 0.05 -5.05
C GLY A 15 -6.05 -0.34 -5.51
N MET A 16 -5.50 0.38 -6.49
CA MET A 16 -4.11 0.20 -6.92
C MET A 16 -3.47 1.57 -7.16
N THR A 17 -2.18 1.70 -6.85
CA THR A 17 -1.42 2.92 -7.17
C THR A 17 -1.42 3.17 -8.68
N GLY A 18 -1.83 4.38 -9.08
CA GLY A 18 -1.87 4.79 -10.49
C GLY A 18 -0.48 5.09 -11.08
N PRO A 19 -0.42 5.68 -12.29
CA PRO A 19 0.85 5.93 -12.99
C PRO A 19 1.84 6.81 -12.23
N TYR A 20 1.34 7.78 -11.45
CA TYR A 20 2.15 8.67 -10.62
C TYR A 20 2.48 8.08 -9.23
N GLY A 21 2.05 6.84 -8.96
CA GLY A 21 2.30 6.13 -7.71
C GLY A 21 3.36 5.03 -7.83
N ARG A 22 4.18 5.01 -8.88
CA ARG A 22 5.29 4.06 -9.02
C ARG A 22 6.53 4.59 -8.29
N LEU A 23 6.58 4.38 -6.97
CA LEU A 23 7.61 4.93 -6.08
C LEU A 23 8.23 3.83 -5.21
N ASN A 24 9.26 4.18 -4.44
CA ASN A 24 9.93 3.25 -3.51
C ASN A 24 8.99 2.69 -2.44
N HIS A 25 8.04 3.50 -1.96
CA HIS A 25 7.11 3.17 -0.87
C HIS A 25 7.83 2.54 0.33
N PHE A 26 7.48 1.30 0.68
CA PHE A 26 8.06 0.56 1.80
C PHE A 26 9.52 0.14 1.56
N GLY A 27 10.02 0.29 0.33
CA GLY A 27 11.43 0.14 -0.02
C GLY A 27 12.25 1.43 0.05
N HIS A 28 11.65 2.56 0.45
CA HIS A 28 12.42 3.80 0.61
C HIS A 28 13.42 3.66 1.77
N PRO A 29 14.70 4.05 1.64
CA PRO A 29 15.71 3.82 2.68
C PRO A 29 15.48 4.67 3.94
N ASP A 30 14.85 5.85 3.79
CA ASP A 30 14.46 6.70 4.91
C ASP A 30 13.23 6.16 5.66
N ARG A 31 13.35 6.02 6.98
CA ARG A 31 12.31 5.50 7.88
C ARG A 31 11.04 6.35 7.89
N ASP A 32 11.17 7.66 7.94
CA ASP A 32 10.03 8.55 8.09
C ASP A 32 9.25 8.68 6.79
N VAL A 33 9.94 8.56 5.64
CA VAL A 33 9.29 8.41 4.34
C VAL A 33 8.49 7.10 4.27
N ARG A 34 9.04 5.98 4.74
CA ARG A 34 8.26 4.72 4.83
C ARG A 34 7.05 4.89 5.72
N ARG A 35 7.20 5.54 6.87
CA ARG A 35 6.08 5.81 7.79
C ARG A 35 4.97 6.60 7.12
N HIS A 36 5.32 7.66 6.38
CA HIS A 36 4.37 8.41 5.59
C HIS A 36 3.57 7.52 4.64
N TYR A 37 4.24 6.61 3.91
CA TYR A 37 3.55 5.70 3.00
C TYR A 37 2.72 4.65 3.73
N VAL A 38 3.13 4.16 4.90
CA VAL A 38 2.29 3.26 5.71
C VAL A 38 0.97 3.96 6.06
N ASP A 39 1.04 5.20 6.56
CA ASP A 39 -0.16 5.97 6.92
C ASP A 39 -1.00 6.33 5.67
N TRP A 40 -0.35 6.58 4.54
CA TRP A 40 -1.01 6.78 3.26
C TRP A 40 -1.78 5.54 2.80
N PHE A 41 -1.17 4.34 2.88
CA PHE A 41 -1.83 3.09 2.51
C PHE A 41 -2.96 2.68 3.45
N LYS A 42 -2.86 3.00 4.74
CA LYS A 42 -3.97 2.86 5.70
C LYS A 42 -5.19 3.70 5.27
N THR A 43 -4.95 4.96 4.94
CA THR A 43 -6.00 5.85 4.40
C THR A 43 -6.55 5.34 3.05
N PHE A 44 -5.69 4.78 2.19
CA PHE A 44 -6.13 4.22 0.92
C PHE A 44 -7.01 2.98 1.08
N ALA A 45 -6.72 2.16 2.10
CA ALA A 45 -7.58 1.04 2.50
C ALA A 45 -8.95 1.53 2.97
N ASP A 46 -9.00 2.56 3.82
CA ASP A 46 -10.26 3.18 4.28
C ASP A 46 -11.12 3.67 3.10
N ILE A 47 -10.51 4.42 2.17
CA ILE A 47 -11.20 4.91 0.96
C ILE A 47 -11.73 3.74 0.12
N THR A 48 -10.93 2.70 -0.04
CA THR A 48 -11.31 1.54 -0.85
C THR A 48 -12.49 0.79 -0.22
N ALA A 49 -12.46 0.59 1.09
CA ALA A 49 -13.56 -0.02 1.85
C ALA A 49 -14.84 0.82 1.76
N ASP A 50 -14.75 2.14 1.92
CA ASP A 50 -15.89 3.08 1.82
C ASP A 50 -16.60 3.03 0.46
N LEU A 51 -15.85 2.69 -0.59
CA LEU A 51 -16.34 2.51 -1.96
C LEU A 51 -16.81 1.08 -2.27
N GLY A 52 -16.62 0.14 -1.34
CA GLY A 52 -17.05 -1.26 -1.44
C GLY A 52 -16.02 -2.20 -2.07
N GLY A 53 -14.76 -1.77 -2.18
CA GLY A 53 -13.66 -2.63 -2.60
C GLY A 53 -13.21 -3.57 -1.49
N THR A 54 -12.49 -4.63 -1.85
CA THR A 54 -12.08 -5.68 -0.91
C THR A 54 -10.57 -5.79 -0.74
N SER A 55 -9.78 -5.08 -1.54
CA SER A 55 -8.32 -5.15 -1.49
C SER A 55 -7.65 -3.87 -1.98
N VAL A 56 -6.41 -3.64 -1.54
CA VAL A 56 -5.52 -2.58 -2.01
C VAL A 56 -4.15 -3.15 -2.38
N GLY A 57 -3.40 -2.46 -3.25
CA GLY A 57 -2.06 -2.89 -3.62
C GLY A 57 -1.18 -1.81 -4.26
N THR A 58 0.10 -2.17 -4.35
CA THR A 58 1.15 -1.52 -5.13
C THR A 58 2.23 -2.56 -5.45
N GLN A 59 3.40 -2.18 -5.97
CA GLN A 59 4.56 -3.08 -5.97
C GLN A 59 4.90 -3.53 -4.55
N PHE A 60 5.54 -4.69 -4.37
CA PHE A 60 5.99 -5.12 -3.03
C PHE A 60 6.86 -4.03 -2.36
N ALA A 61 7.88 -3.60 -3.09
CA ALA A 61 8.74 -2.46 -2.82
C ALA A 61 9.53 -2.13 -4.10
N ILE A 62 10.05 -0.91 -4.22
CA ILE A 62 11.05 -0.57 -5.24
C ILE A 62 12.31 -0.10 -4.50
N PHE A 63 13.43 -0.77 -4.72
CA PHE A 63 14.70 -0.45 -4.06
C PHE A 63 15.58 0.41 -4.98
N THR A 64 16.48 1.19 -4.38
CA THR A 64 17.56 1.85 -5.13
C THR A 64 18.61 0.81 -5.53
N TYR A 65 19.47 1.13 -6.51
CA TYR A 65 20.60 0.25 -6.84
C TYR A 65 21.49 -0.01 -5.62
N LYS A 66 21.79 1.04 -4.84
CA LYS A 66 22.59 0.93 -3.61
C LYS A 66 21.97 -0.07 -2.61
N ASP A 67 20.64 -0.03 -2.47
CA ASP A 67 19.95 -0.86 -1.50
C ASP A 67 19.77 -2.31 -1.96
N PHE A 68 19.61 -2.52 -3.27
CA PHE A 68 19.38 -3.85 -3.86
C PHE A 68 20.68 -4.62 -4.14
N ASP A 69 21.75 -3.93 -4.54
CA ASP A 69 23.01 -4.56 -4.97
C ASP A 69 23.88 -5.01 -3.78
N ASP A 70 23.56 -4.62 -2.54
CA ASP A 70 24.10 -5.22 -1.31
C ASP A 70 23.12 -6.29 -0.79
N PRO A 71 23.43 -7.59 -0.92
CA PRO A 71 22.49 -8.65 -0.56
C PRO A 71 22.07 -8.65 0.90
N LYS A 72 22.98 -8.28 1.83
CA LYS A 72 22.68 -8.28 3.27
C LYS A 72 21.73 -7.13 3.62
N TRP A 73 21.98 -5.98 3.02
CA TRP A 73 21.14 -4.81 3.21
C TRP A 73 19.77 -4.97 2.51
N CYS A 74 19.76 -5.57 1.32
CA CYS A 74 18.54 -5.92 0.59
C CYS A 74 17.64 -6.84 1.43
N GLU A 75 18.20 -7.90 2.02
CA GLU A 75 17.46 -8.80 2.91
C GLU A 75 16.89 -8.07 4.13
N TYR A 76 17.69 -7.19 4.76
CA TYR A 76 17.24 -6.38 5.88
C TYR A 76 16.07 -5.44 5.50
N LEU A 77 16.17 -4.74 4.37
CA LEU A 77 15.10 -3.87 3.88
C LEU A 77 13.85 -4.65 3.45
N MET A 78 13.99 -5.87 2.94
CA MET A 78 12.85 -6.74 2.64
C MET A 78 12.07 -7.06 3.91
N GLN A 79 12.73 -7.34 5.03
CA GLN A 79 12.03 -7.57 6.31
C GLN A 79 11.28 -6.32 6.77
N ILE A 80 11.90 -5.14 6.66
CA ILE A 80 11.21 -3.88 6.96
C ILE A 80 9.99 -3.67 6.07
N ALA A 81 10.09 -3.97 4.77
CA ALA A 81 8.97 -3.84 3.85
C ALA A 81 7.83 -4.80 4.20
N ILE A 82 8.14 -6.03 4.64
CA ILE A 82 7.16 -7.01 5.14
C ILE A 82 6.45 -6.47 6.39
N GLU A 83 7.18 -5.89 7.34
CA GLU A 83 6.58 -5.27 8.53
C GLU A 83 5.65 -4.10 8.17
N CYS A 84 6.04 -3.26 7.20
CA CYS A 84 5.18 -2.19 6.68
C CYS A 84 3.88 -2.76 6.10
N TRP A 85 3.96 -3.86 5.34
CA TRP A 85 2.79 -4.55 4.81
C TRP A 85 1.91 -5.15 5.91
N ALA A 86 2.51 -5.73 6.95
CA ALA A 86 1.76 -6.27 8.09
C ALA A 86 0.95 -5.18 8.79
N GLU A 87 1.55 -4.00 9.05
CA GLU A 87 0.83 -2.86 9.62
C GLU A 87 -0.35 -2.39 8.75
N VAL A 88 -0.16 -2.36 7.43
CA VAL A 88 -1.23 -1.99 6.49
C VAL A 88 -2.31 -3.06 6.45
N ALA A 89 -1.94 -4.34 6.49
CA ALA A 89 -2.88 -5.46 6.48
C ALA A 89 -3.77 -5.49 7.73
N ASP A 90 -3.18 -5.23 8.91
CA ASP A 90 -3.94 -5.15 10.16
C ASP A 90 -4.99 -4.02 10.13
N HIS A 91 -4.60 -2.85 9.63
CA HIS A 91 -5.52 -1.72 9.43
C HIS A 91 -6.58 -2.04 8.36
N ALA A 92 -6.17 -2.57 7.21
CA ALA A 92 -7.06 -2.92 6.10
C ALA A 92 -8.13 -3.92 6.53
N LYS A 93 -7.76 -4.93 7.33
CA LYS A 93 -8.70 -5.88 7.92
C LYS A 93 -9.69 -5.18 8.84
N ALA A 94 -9.23 -4.26 9.70
CA ALA A 94 -10.11 -3.47 10.55
C ALA A 94 -11.06 -2.56 9.76
N ALA A 95 -10.63 -2.06 8.60
CA ALA A 95 -11.44 -1.29 7.66
C ALA A 95 -12.43 -2.14 6.85
N GLY A 96 -12.34 -3.48 6.90
CA GLY A 96 -13.25 -4.41 6.24
C GLY A 96 -12.76 -5.00 4.92
N LEU A 97 -11.46 -4.88 4.61
CA LEU A 97 -10.82 -5.58 3.49
C LEU A 97 -10.49 -7.04 3.88
N SER A 98 -10.32 -7.92 2.88
CA SER A 98 -10.14 -9.37 3.07
C SER A 98 -9.20 -10.00 2.06
#